data_AF-A0A3B9HYG1-F1
#
_entry.id   AF-A0A3B9HYG1-F1
#
_cell.length_a   1.000
_cell.length_b   1.000
_cell.length_c   1.000
_cell.angle_alpha   90.00
_cell.angle_beta   90.00
_cell.angle_gamma   90.00
#
_symmetry.space_group_name_H-M   'P 1'
#
loop_
_entity.id
_entity.type
_entity.pdbx_description
1 polymer ?
#
loop_
_entity_poly.entity_id
_entity_poly.type
_entity_poly.pdbx_seq_one_letter_code
_entity_poly.pdbx_strand_id
1 'polypeptide(L)'
;MVWPVVFVLIFALNFSVSIFAAGTDLAGYTEERVKEIEEAIKPVLKGKPVTDLPEEDRQLLFLAELIFAESFELFLRHGEYLADEKRDYTQAIPRLKRAYELKPEELTILEKLAECHQALKEEASELSCWETLRELLEDEKDSDSKKRELRKRVMVQLERMARENSMMMRAGRRFIIYTPVDNSYAYVTNELTDDRLEEVYLQVTGDMACIPAFRTSILALDPVKFKEVSPVSWAGGFATGGKSMTVPAESFPRSEPETRLSARKLLLHEFTHNIIFIMGSGRCPTWLNEGLAVFAEKKDDGFTEFKPYAPAPSDIMTTDELDQEFAEIKTLCPAPMERVYKAYHLAGLYARFLVQNSTMAAPRQIINCLKSGMNMDEALKTAVDLNKNQFEKDFKEWAAELANN
;
A
#
# COMPACT_ATOMS: atom_id res chain seq x y z
N MET A 1 13.55 -65.68 -20.87
CA MET A 1 14.89 -65.76 -20.25
C MET A 1 15.24 -64.36 -19.79
N VAL A 2 15.19 -64.04 -18.48
CA VAL A 2 16.25 -64.33 -17.47
C VAL A 2 17.52 -63.59 -17.91
N TRP A 3 18.08 -62.55 -17.30
CA TRP A 3 18.20 -61.97 -15.92
C TRP A 3 19.00 -60.63 -16.07
N PRO A 4 19.46 -59.88 -15.03
CA PRO A 4 19.23 -59.97 -13.58
C PRO A 4 18.76 -58.65 -12.92
N VAL A 5 18.14 -58.82 -11.75
CA VAL A 5 17.93 -57.79 -10.73
C VAL A 5 19.27 -57.48 -10.07
N VAL A 6 19.70 -56.21 -10.12
CA VAL A 6 20.83 -55.72 -9.32
C VAL A 6 20.27 -55.07 -8.06
N PHE A 7 20.49 -55.74 -6.93
CA PHE A 7 20.40 -55.16 -5.59
C PHE A 7 21.54 -54.15 -5.42
N VAL A 8 21.21 -52.87 -5.22
CA VAL A 8 22.14 -51.91 -4.64
C VAL A 8 21.63 -51.56 -3.25
N LEU A 9 22.36 -52.04 -2.23
CA LEU A 9 22.24 -51.59 -0.85
C LEU A 9 22.50 -50.08 -0.80
N ILE A 10 21.49 -49.29 -0.47
CA ILE A 10 21.70 -47.91 -0.01
C ILE A 10 21.98 -48.00 1.48
N PHE A 11 23.25 -47.80 1.84
CA PHE A 11 23.72 -47.56 3.19
C PHE A 11 22.98 -46.35 3.78
N ALA A 12 22.16 -46.58 4.80
CA ALA A 12 21.70 -45.53 5.70
C ALA A 12 22.89 -45.01 6.51
N LEU A 13 23.57 -43.99 5.99
CA LEU A 13 24.49 -43.18 6.77
C LEU A 13 23.67 -42.28 7.69
N ASN A 14 23.51 -42.74 8.93
CA ASN A 14 23.19 -41.91 10.08
C ASN A 14 24.29 -40.83 10.19
N PHE A 15 24.06 -39.67 9.59
CA PHE A 15 24.77 -38.46 9.96
C PHE A 15 24.08 -37.88 11.20
N SER A 16 24.48 -38.39 12.36
CA SER A 16 24.46 -37.63 13.60
C SER A 16 25.45 -36.48 13.44
N VAL A 17 25.01 -35.37 12.87
CA VAL A 17 25.74 -34.10 12.97
C VAL A 17 25.29 -33.46 14.27
N SER A 18 26.18 -33.52 15.25
CA SER A 18 26.17 -32.74 16.46
C SER A 18 25.91 -31.27 16.13
N ILE A 19 24.72 -30.78 16.47
CA ILE A 19 24.46 -29.35 16.58
C ILE A 19 25.06 -28.94 17.92
N PHE A 20 26.32 -28.50 17.88
CA PHE A 20 26.90 -27.70 18.95
C PHE A 20 27.62 -26.51 18.34
N ALA A 21 27.19 -25.33 18.81
CA ALA A 21 27.93 -24.07 18.85
C ALA A 21 28.28 -23.41 17.50
N ALA A 22 27.29 -22.76 16.91
CA ALA A 22 27.50 -21.46 16.27
C ALA A 22 26.38 -20.54 16.78
N GLY A 23 26.67 -19.86 17.89
CA GLY A 23 25.77 -18.88 18.49
C GLY A 23 25.50 -17.76 17.51
N THR A 24 24.32 -17.79 16.89
CA THR A 24 23.72 -16.60 16.32
C THR A 24 23.14 -15.82 17.48
N ASP A 25 23.84 -14.76 17.89
CA ASP A 25 23.30 -13.69 18.73
C ASP A 25 22.00 -13.17 18.10
N LEU A 26 20.87 -13.76 18.47
CA LEU A 26 19.56 -13.17 18.31
C LEU A 26 19.55 -11.96 19.26
N ALA A 27 19.96 -10.80 18.74
CA ALA A 27 19.84 -9.51 19.39
C ALA A 27 20.44 -9.42 20.82
N GLY A 28 21.59 -10.06 21.08
CA GLY A 28 22.31 -9.91 22.35
C GLY A 28 21.63 -10.58 23.56
N TYR A 29 20.73 -11.53 23.35
CA TYR A 29 20.14 -12.34 24.43
C TYR A 29 20.79 -13.71 24.52
N THR A 30 21.14 -14.15 25.73
CA THR A 30 21.63 -15.51 25.96
C THR A 30 20.50 -16.54 25.72
N GLU A 31 20.84 -17.76 25.30
CA GLU A 31 19.84 -18.85 25.12
C GLU A 31 19.02 -19.09 26.39
N GLU A 32 19.65 -18.95 27.56
CA GLU A 32 18.99 -19.03 28.87
C GLU A 32 17.93 -17.94 29.03
N ARG A 33 18.25 -16.71 28.64
CA ARG A 33 17.31 -15.58 28.72
C ARG A 33 16.13 -15.73 27.76
N VAL A 34 16.37 -16.28 26.57
CA VAL A 34 15.29 -16.58 25.60
C VAL A 34 14.32 -17.60 26.19
N LYS A 35 14.82 -18.67 26.81
CA LYS A 35 13.99 -19.69 27.47
C LYS A 35 13.21 -19.15 28.67
N GLU A 36 13.83 -18.29 29.48
CA GLU A 36 13.15 -17.61 30.59
C GLU A 36 11.96 -16.78 30.09
N ILE A 37 12.17 -15.98 29.04
CA ILE A 37 11.11 -15.18 28.43
C ILE A 37 10.03 -16.09 27.87
N GLU A 38 10.39 -17.15 27.15
CA GLU A 38 9.44 -18.11 26.58
C GLU A 38 8.53 -18.73 27.64
N GLU A 39 9.10 -19.20 28.77
CA GLU A 39 8.32 -19.82 29.83
C GLU A 39 7.41 -18.79 30.55
N ALA A 40 7.88 -17.57 30.76
CA ALA A 40 7.10 -16.50 31.40
C ALA A 40 5.85 -16.14 30.57
N ILE A 41 5.99 -16.03 29.24
CA ILE A 41 4.89 -15.63 28.36
C ILE A 41 4.15 -16.82 27.73
N LYS A 42 4.52 -18.05 28.07
CA LYS A 42 3.98 -19.29 27.51
C LYS A 42 2.46 -19.34 27.46
N PRO A 43 1.70 -18.83 28.47
CA PRO A 43 0.25 -18.74 28.36
C PRO A 43 -0.19 -17.94 27.12
N VAL A 44 0.43 -16.78 26.88
CA VAL A 44 0.13 -15.90 25.74
C VAL A 44 0.51 -16.54 24.41
N LEU A 45 1.68 -17.21 24.33
CA LEU A 45 2.07 -17.98 23.14
C LEU A 45 1.08 -19.10 22.80
N LYS A 46 0.33 -19.58 23.79
CA LYS A 46 -0.74 -20.58 23.63
C LYS A 46 -2.13 -19.96 23.45
N GLY A 47 -2.21 -18.65 23.27
CA GLY A 47 -3.46 -17.92 23.02
C GLY A 47 -4.26 -17.57 24.29
N LYS A 48 -3.65 -17.61 25.48
CA LYS A 48 -4.30 -17.06 26.68
C LYS A 48 -4.24 -15.52 26.69
N PRO A 49 -5.24 -14.84 27.27
CA PRO A 49 -5.18 -13.40 27.47
C PRO A 49 -3.94 -12.97 28.25
N VAL A 50 -3.39 -11.79 27.94
CA VAL A 50 -2.27 -11.20 28.69
C VAL A 50 -2.64 -10.93 30.16
N THR A 51 -3.92 -10.74 30.46
CA THR A 51 -4.40 -10.55 31.84
C THR A 51 -4.16 -11.78 32.72
N ASP A 52 -4.00 -12.97 32.13
CA ASP A 52 -3.62 -14.20 32.84
C ASP A 52 -2.15 -14.21 33.25
N LEU A 53 -1.31 -13.33 32.69
CA LEU A 53 0.09 -13.19 33.09
C LEU A 53 0.24 -12.34 34.37
N PRO A 54 1.18 -12.71 35.26
CA PRO A 54 1.67 -11.83 36.33
C PRO A 54 2.09 -10.47 35.78
N GLU A 55 1.84 -9.40 36.52
CA GLU A 55 2.11 -8.03 36.05
C GLU A 55 3.59 -7.79 35.72
N GLU A 56 4.49 -8.44 36.46
CA GLU A 56 5.94 -8.45 36.24
C GLU A 56 6.34 -9.05 34.89
N ASP A 57 5.65 -10.11 34.45
CA ASP A 57 5.94 -10.82 33.20
C ASP A 57 5.39 -10.07 31.97
N ARG A 58 4.38 -9.21 32.14
CA ARG A 58 3.79 -8.43 31.02
C ARG A 58 4.81 -7.49 30.38
N GLN A 59 5.82 -7.04 31.12
CA GLN A 59 6.88 -6.19 30.60
C GLN A 59 7.76 -6.92 29.58
N LEU A 60 7.82 -8.25 29.66
CA LEU A 60 8.60 -9.09 28.74
C LEU A 60 7.96 -9.20 27.36
N LEU A 61 6.69 -8.84 27.18
CA LEU A 61 5.98 -8.97 25.90
C LEU A 61 6.63 -8.16 24.78
N PHE A 62 7.15 -6.95 25.08
CA PHE A 62 7.88 -6.16 24.08
C PHE A 62 9.17 -6.84 23.60
N LEU A 63 9.88 -7.49 24.51
CA LEU A 63 11.09 -8.24 24.17
C LEU A 63 10.73 -9.51 23.40
N ALA A 64 9.64 -10.16 23.80
CA ALA A 64 9.12 -11.35 23.16
C ALA A 64 8.76 -11.12 21.69
N GLU A 65 8.26 -9.93 21.32
CA GLU A 65 7.93 -9.60 19.93
C GLU A 65 9.15 -9.65 19.00
N LEU A 66 10.33 -9.31 19.52
CA LEU A 66 11.60 -9.37 18.78
C LEU A 66 12.08 -10.81 18.61
N ILE A 67 11.86 -11.64 19.62
CA ILE A 67 12.32 -13.04 19.68
C ILE A 67 11.37 -13.95 18.88
N PHE A 68 10.06 -13.75 19.02
CA PHE A 68 8.99 -14.58 18.47
C PHE A 68 8.20 -13.80 17.40
N ALA A 69 8.91 -13.22 16.44
CA ALA A 69 8.34 -12.34 15.41
C ALA A 69 7.29 -13.01 14.49
N GLU A 70 7.22 -14.35 14.48
CA GLU A 70 6.28 -15.15 13.71
C GLU A 70 5.10 -15.69 14.56
N SER A 71 5.03 -15.32 15.85
CA SER A 71 3.99 -15.80 16.76
C SER A 71 2.70 -15.00 16.62
N PHE A 72 1.73 -15.55 15.88
CA PHE A 72 0.40 -14.98 15.73
C PHE A 72 -0.29 -14.67 17.07
N GLU A 73 -0.31 -15.65 17.99
CA GLU A 73 -1.00 -15.49 19.28
C GLU A 73 -0.36 -14.40 20.14
N LEU A 74 0.98 -14.26 20.09
CA LEU A 74 1.66 -13.18 20.81
C LEU A 74 1.16 -11.81 20.36
N PHE A 75 1.22 -11.54 19.05
CA PHE A 75 0.82 -10.24 18.51
C PHE A 75 -0.66 -9.96 18.69
N LEU A 76 -1.53 -10.97 18.51
CA LEU A 76 -2.96 -10.83 18.72
C LEU A 76 -3.28 -10.49 20.18
N ARG A 77 -2.84 -11.32 21.14
CA ARG A 77 -3.18 -11.17 22.55
C ARG A 77 -2.58 -9.91 23.16
N HIS A 78 -1.36 -9.55 22.75
CA HIS A 78 -0.74 -8.31 23.21
C HIS A 78 -1.46 -7.08 22.62
N GLY A 79 -1.84 -7.12 21.34
CA GLY A 79 -2.67 -6.08 20.71
C GLY A 79 -4.02 -5.90 21.40
N GLU A 80 -4.74 -7.00 21.67
CA GLU A 80 -6.02 -7.00 22.41
C GLU A 80 -5.86 -6.38 23.79
N TYR A 81 -4.85 -6.78 24.57
CA TYR A 81 -4.57 -6.23 25.89
C TYR A 81 -4.32 -4.71 25.86
N LEU A 82 -3.53 -4.24 24.90
CA LEU A 82 -3.27 -2.81 24.77
C LEU A 82 -4.53 -2.03 24.40
N ALA A 83 -5.36 -2.56 23.50
CA ALA A 83 -6.60 -1.92 23.08
C ALA A 83 -7.67 -1.92 24.18
N ASP A 84 -7.90 -3.07 24.82
CA ASP A 84 -9.04 -3.26 25.75
C ASP A 84 -8.73 -2.83 27.18
N GLU A 85 -7.60 -3.26 27.71
CA GLU A 85 -7.25 -3.04 29.12
C GLU A 85 -6.52 -1.71 29.31
N LYS A 86 -5.58 -1.38 28.41
CA LYS A 86 -4.79 -0.15 28.51
C LYS A 86 -5.38 1.02 27.75
N ARG A 87 -6.27 0.78 26.78
CA ARG A 87 -6.76 1.79 25.82
C ARG A 87 -5.63 2.55 25.13
N ASP A 88 -4.50 1.88 24.94
CA ASP A 88 -3.33 2.40 24.23
C ASP A 88 -3.41 1.94 22.78
N TYR A 89 -4.27 2.62 22.02
CA TYR A 89 -4.54 2.28 20.62
C TYR A 89 -3.31 2.48 19.72
N THR A 90 -2.48 3.48 20.04
CA THR A 90 -1.23 3.77 19.31
C THR A 90 -0.28 2.58 19.34
N GLN A 91 -0.17 1.91 20.50
CA GLN A 91 0.63 0.70 20.62
C GLN A 91 -0.10 -0.57 20.17
N ALA A 92 -1.43 -0.63 20.27
CA ALA A 92 -2.20 -1.80 19.83
C ALA A 92 -2.14 -2.01 18.31
N ILE A 93 -2.30 -0.94 17.53
CA ILE A 93 -2.37 -0.98 16.06
C ILE A 93 -1.21 -1.74 15.40
N PRO A 94 0.08 -1.46 15.66
CA PRO A 94 1.18 -2.17 15.00
C PRO A 94 1.19 -3.67 15.29
N ARG A 95 0.74 -4.08 16.49
CA ARG A 95 0.66 -5.50 16.88
C ARG A 95 -0.50 -6.21 16.21
N LEU A 96 -1.66 -5.58 16.18
CA LEU A 96 -2.82 -6.09 15.45
C LEU A 96 -2.56 -6.17 13.95
N LYS A 97 -1.85 -5.18 13.37
CA LYS A 97 -1.39 -5.24 11.97
C LYS A 97 -0.47 -6.44 11.73
N ARG A 98 0.51 -6.67 12.62
CA ARG A 98 1.39 -7.83 12.51
C ARG A 98 0.63 -9.16 12.64
N ALA A 99 -0.35 -9.25 13.55
CA ALA A 99 -1.20 -10.42 13.67
C ALA A 99 -2.03 -10.66 12.38
N TYR A 100 -2.57 -9.59 11.79
CA TYR A 100 -3.29 -9.65 10.52
C TYR A 100 -2.39 -10.08 9.35
N GLU A 101 -1.14 -9.61 9.28
CA GLU A 101 -0.16 -10.07 8.29
C GLU A 101 0.13 -11.57 8.40
N LEU A 102 0.20 -12.09 9.63
CA LEU A 102 0.47 -13.51 9.89
C LEU A 102 -0.74 -14.40 9.57
N LYS A 103 -1.98 -13.93 9.80
CA LYS A 103 -3.22 -14.63 9.45
C LYS A 103 -4.30 -13.68 8.93
N PRO A 104 -4.31 -13.37 7.62
CA PRO A 104 -5.26 -12.42 7.02
C PRO A 104 -6.73 -12.88 7.05
N GLU A 105 -6.96 -14.17 7.24
CA GLU A 105 -8.28 -14.79 7.27
C GLU A 105 -9.01 -14.70 8.63
N GLU A 106 -8.32 -14.26 9.69
CA GLU A 106 -8.95 -13.99 10.99
C GLU A 106 -9.59 -12.58 10.99
N LEU A 107 -10.86 -12.52 10.57
CA LEU A 107 -11.59 -11.26 10.34
C LEU A 107 -11.73 -10.40 11.60
N THR A 108 -11.75 -11.01 12.78
CA THR A 108 -11.93 -10.28 14.05
C THR A 108 -10.82 -9.25 14.31
N ILE A 109 -9.63 -9.45 13.72
CA ILE A 109 -8.50 -8.52 13.84
C ILE A 109 -8.80 -7.19 13.14
N LEU A 110 -9.47 -7.23 11.99
CA LEU A 110 -9.86 -6.02 11.27
C LEU A 110 -10.95 -5.25 12.01
N GLU A 111 -11.88 -5.93 12.70
CA GLU A 111 -12.86 -5.27 13.58
C GLU A 111 -12.10 -4.51 14.67
N LYS A 112 -11.10 -5.16 15.28
CA LYS A 112 -10.30 -4.55 16.35
C LYS A 112 -9.46 -3.36 15.87
N LEU A 113 -8.86 -3.47 14.70
CA LEU A 113 -8.13 -2.37 14.06
C LEU A 113 -9.06 -1.19 13.78
N ALA A 114 -10.26 -1.45 13.28
CA ALA A 114 -11.25 -0.40 13.04
C ALA A 114 -11.66 0.33 14.33
N GLU A 115 -11.90 -0.39 15.42
CA GLU A 115 -12.19 0.19 16.74
C GLU A 115 -11.04 1.07 17.25
N CYS A 116 -9.79 0.63 17.07
CA CYS A 116 -8.61 1.42 17.45
C CYS A 116 -8.51 2.71 16.63
N HIS A 117 -8.68 2.62 15.31
CA HIS A 117 -8.64 3.78 14.42
C HIS A 117 -9.79 4.75 14.70
N GLN A 118 -10.99 4.23 15.01
CA GLN A 118 -12.14 5.04 15.44
C GLN A 118 -11.82 5.82 16.71
N ALA A 119 -11.23 5.17 17.71
CA ALA A 119 -10.88 5.81 18.99
C ALA A 119 -9.83 6.93 18.83
N LEU A 120 -8.91 6.77 17.87
CA LEU A 120 -7.92 7.78 17.50
C LEU A 120 -8.45 8.84 16.52
N LYS A 121 -9.70 8.72 16.04
CA LYS A 121 -10.30 9.56 15.00
C LYS A 121 -9.53 9.54 13.67
N GLU A 122 -8.92 8.40 13.35
CA GLU A 122 -8.22 8.15 12.10
C GLU A 122 -9.20 7.63 11.04
N GLU A 123 -10.08 8.50 10.54
CA GLU A 123 -11.23 8.12 9.70
C GLU A 123 -10.83 7.34 8.44
N ALA A 124 -9.73 7.71 7.79
CA ALA A 124 -9.25 7.01 6.59
C ALA A 124 -8.84 5.56 6.90
N SER A 125 -8.16 5.33 8.03
CA SER A 125 -7.72 4.01 8.47
C SER A 125 -8.88 3.16 8.99
N GLU A 126 -9.85 3.77 9.70
CA GLU A 126 -11.08 3.11 10.12
C GLU A 126 -11.86 2.62 8.90
N LEU A 127 -12.09 3.50 7.92
CA LEU A 127 -12.81 3.17 6.70
C LEU A 127 -12.12 2.02 5.97
N SER A 128 -10.80 2.08 5.87
CA SER A 128 -10.00 1.03 5.26
C SER A 128 -10.24 -0.35 5.90
N CYS A 129 -10.36 -0.42 7.22
CA CYS A 129 -10.60 -1.68 7.93
C CYS A 129 -12.01 -2.22 7.68
N TRP A 130 -13.03 -1.37 7.79
CA TRP A 130 -14.42 -1.77 7.53
C TRP A 130 -14.65 -2.16 6.06
N GLU A 131 -13.99 -1.47 5.14
CA GLU A 131 -14.02 -1.81 3.71
C GLU A 131 -13.37 -3.17 3.45
N THR A 132 -12.16 -3.40 3.99
CA THR A 132 -11.48 -4.69 3.88
C THR A 132 -12.36 -5.82 4.45
N LEU A 133 -13.03 -5.58 5.59
CA LEU A 133 -13.98 -6.54 6.16
C LEU A 133 -15.16 -6.80 5.24
N ARG A 134 -15.78 -5.75 4.67
CA ARG A 134 -16.91 -5.91 3.76
C ARG A 134 -16.51 -6.79 2.59
N GLU A 135 -15.33 -6.55 2.03
CA GLU A 135 -14.78 -7.26 0.88
C GLU A 135 -14.49 -8.73 1.17
N LEU A 136 -13.82 -9.03 2.28
CA LEU A 136 -13.58 -10.41 2.74
C LEU A 136 -14.88 -11.17 3.01
N LEU A 137 -15.97 -10.44 3.25
CA LEU A 137 -17.29 -10.97 3.44
C LEU A 137 -18.14 -10.99 2.15
N GLU A 138 -17.70 -10.47 1.00
CA GLU A 138 -18.52 -10.45 -0.23
C GLU A 138 -18.73 -11.83 -0.88
N ASP A 139 -18.07 -12.90 -0.38
CA ASP A 139 -18.22 -14.24 -0.95
C ASP A 139 -19.61 -14.87 -0.70
N GLU A 140 -20.29 -15.22 -1.79
CA GLU A 140 -21.76 -15.31 -1.89
C GLU A 140 -22.37 -16.68 -1.52
N LYS A 141 -21.69 -17.54 -0.76
CA LYS A 141 -22.23 -18.86 -0.38
C LYS A 141 -22.21 -19.19 1.11
N ASP A 142 -22.09 -18.19 1.98
CA ASP A 142 -21.88 -18.50 3.39
C ASP A 142 -23.17 -18.75 4.18
N SER A 143 -23.40 -20.02 4.53
CA SER A 143 -24.41 -20.47 5.49
C SER A 143 -24.05 -20.11 6.94
N ASP A 144 -22.86 -19.53 7.19
CA ASP A 144 -22.40 -19.17 8.53
C ASP A 144 -23.14 -17.96 9.10
N SER A 145 -23.86 -18.21 10.21
CA SER A 145 -24.56 -17.18 10.98
C SER A 145 -23.61 -16.11 11.53
N LYS A 146 -22.36 -16.45 11.86
CA LYS A 146 -21.39 -15.49 12.42
C LYS A 146 -20.97 -14.45 11.39
N LYS A 147 -20.60 -14.89 10.18
CA LYS A 147 -20.25 -14.01 9.06
C LYS A 147 -21.43 -13.14 8.63
N ARG A 148 -22.66 -13.66 8.68
CA ARG A 148 -23.87 -12.85 8.42
C ARG A 148 -24.03 -11.72 9.43
N GLU A 149 -23.81 -11.99 10.71
CA GLU A 149 -23.93 -10.96 11.75
C GLU A 149 -22.79 -9.93 11.65
N LEU A 150 -21.58 -10.39 11.34
CA LEU A 150 -20.45 -9.52 11.05
C LEU A 150 -20.72 -8.60 9.86
N ARG A 151 -21.24 -9.12 8.74
CA ARG A 151 -21.66 -8.29 7.58
C ARG A 151 -22.60 -7.17 7.98
N LYS A 152 -23.60 -7.46 8.81
CA LYS A 152 -24.52 -6.41 9.30
C LYS A 152 -23.79 -5.35 10.10
N ARG A 153 -22.89 -5.74 11.02
CA ARG A 153 -22.09 -4.78 11.79
C ARG A 153 -21.23 -3.90 10.90
N VAL A 154 -20.52 -4.50 9.94
CA VAL A 154 -19.70 -3.77 8.95
C VAL A 154 -20.54 -2.73 8.21
N MET A 155 -21.70 -3.13 7.68
CA MET A 155 -22.61 -2.21 6.99
C MET A 155 -23.10 -1.08 7.90
N VAL A 156 -23.47 -1.38 9.14
CA VAL A 156 -23.88 -0.35 10.13
C VAL A 156 -22.76 0.65 10.38
N GLN A 157 -21.51 0.20 10.47
CA GLN A 157 -20.37 1.08 10.69
C GLN A 157 -20.05 1.94 9.47
N LEU A 158 -20.05 1.36 8.26
CA LEU A 158 -19.87 2.12 7.02
C LEU A 158 -21.00 3.18 6.85
N GLU A 159 -22.25 2.83 7.16
CA GLU A 159 -23.37 3.78 7.15
C GLU A 159 -23.26 4.87 8.24
N ARG A 160 -22.74 4.51 9.43
CA ARG A 160 -22.43 5.49 10.49
C ARG A 160 -21.41 6.49 10.00
N MET A 161 -20.27 6.02 9.48
CA MET A 161 -19.20 6.87 8.96
C MET A 161 -19.71 7.77 7.84
N ALA A 162 -20.52 7.22 6.93
CA ALA A 162 -21.14 7.99 5.86
C ALA A 162 -22.02 9.11 6.43
N ARG A 163 -22.92 8.82 7.39
CA ARG A 163 -23.79 9.84 8.00
C ARG A 163 -23.04 10.89 8.80
N GLU A 164 -22.09 10.48 9.64
CA GLU A 164 -21.27 11.38 10.46
C GLU A 164 -20.49 12.36 9.57
N ASN A 165 -20.08 11.91 8.39
CA ASN A 165 -19.37 12.72 7.42
C ASN A 165 -20.26 13.46 6.41
N SER A 166 -21.59 13.32 6.50
CA SER A 166 -22.53 13.82 5.48
C SER A 166 -22.20 13.32 4.07
N MET A 167 -21.88 12.03 3.98
CA MET A 167 -21.50 11.30 2.76
C MET A 167 -22.55 10.25 2.40
N MET A 168 -22.68 9.95 1.11
CA MET A 168 -23.48 8.89 0.52
C MET A 168 -22.53 7.82 0.00
N MET A 169 -22.79 6.56 0.35
CA MET A 169 -22.04 5.40 -0.15
C MET A 169 -22.78 4.76 -1.32
N ARG A 170 -22.03 4.47 -2.41
CA ARG A 170 -22.49 3.70 -3.57
C ARG A 170 -21.48 2.60 -3.87
N ALA A 171 -21.92 1.34 -3.81
CA ALA A 171 -21.11 0.22 -4.29
C ALA A 171 -21.20 0.13 -5.83
N GLY A 172 -20.07 0.26 -6.52
CA GLY A 172 -19.92 0.00 -7.95
C GLY A 172 -19.30 -1.38 -8.21
N ARG A 173 -19.00 -1.69 -9.48
CA ARG A 173 -18.39 -2.97 -9.87
C ARG A 173 -17.01 -3.21 -9.25
N ARG A 174 -16.10 -2.24 -9.43
CA ARG A 174 -14.67 -2.30 -9.01
C ARG A 174 -14.33 -1.35 -7.86
N PHE A 175 -15.21 -0.40 -7.59
CA PHE A 175 -14.97 0.67 -6.63
C PHE A 175 -16.14 0.82 -5.67
N ILE A 176 -15.84 1.35 -4.49
CA ILE A 176 -16.85 1.84 -3.55
C ILE A 176 -16.72 3.34 -3.48
N ILE A 177 -17.81 4.04 -3.69
CA ILE A 177 -17.76 5.47 -3.93
C ILE A 177 -18.49 6.17 -2.80
N TYR A 178 -17.79 7.09 -2.16
CA TYR A 178 -18.31 7.97 -1.14
C TYR A 178 -18.32 9.38 -1.69
N THR A 179 -19.49 10.00 -1.78
CA THR A 179 -19.67 11.39 -2.22
C THR A 179 -20.41 12.21 -1.18
N PRO A 180 -20.30 13.53 -1.13
CA PRO A 180 -21.08 14.33 -0.19
C PRO A 180 -22.58 14.21 -0.48
N VAL A 181 -23.42 14.21 0.56
CA VAL A 181 -24.89 14.16 0.46
C VAL A 181 -25.46 15.46 -0.10
N ASP A 182 -24.73 16.58 0.06
CA ASP A 182 -25.16 17.87 -0.46
C ASP A 182 -25.33 17.82 -1.99
N ASN A 183 -26.54 18.16 -2.44
CA ASN A 183 -26.93 18.14 -3.84
C ASN A 183 -26.11 19.11 -4.70
N SER A 184 -25.40 20.08 -4.09
CA SER A 184 -24.42 20.91 -4.77
C SER A 184 -23.29 20.08 -5.42
N TYR A 185 -23.03 18.86 -4.92
CA TYR A 185 -22.02 17.92 -5.41
C TYR A 185 -22.56 16.82 -6.35
N ALA A 186 -23.80 16.94 -6.86
CA ALA A 186 -24.38 15.95 -7.76
C ALA A 186 -23.52 15.70 -9.03
N TYR A 187 -22.75 16.69 -9.48
CA TYR A 187 -21.83 16.57 -10.61
C TYR A 187 -20.73 15.52 -10.39
N VAL A 188 -20.26 15.33 -9.15
CA VAL A 188 -19.26 14.30 -8.81
C VAL A 188 -19.82 12.91 -9.07
N THR A 189 -21.08 12.67 -8.69
CA THR A 189 -21.74 11.38 -8.90
C THR A 189 -21.87 11.05 -10.39
N ASN A 190 -22.11 12.04 -11.23
CA ASN A 190 -22.21 11.87 -12.69
C ASN A 190 -20.86 11.51 -13.34
N GLU A 191 -19.76 11.87 -12.72
CA GLU A 191 -18.41 11.60 -13.21
C GLU A 191 -17.90 10.24 -12.70
N LEU A 192 -18.27 9.86 -11.48
CA LEU A 192 -17.95 8.57 -10.87
C LEU A 192 -18.98 7.49 -11.24
N THR A 193 -19.24 7.30 -12.53
CA THR A 193 -20.09 6.20 -13.04
C THR A 193 -19.29 4.92 -13.24
N ASP A 194 -19.96 3.76 -13.17
CA ASP A 194 -19.29 2.45 -13.26
C ASP A 194 -18.53 2.27 -14.58
N ASP A 195 -19.08 2.72 -15.70
CA ASP A 195 -18.43 2.55 -17.01
C ASP A 195 -17.15 3.39 -17.12
N ARG A 196 -17.15 4.62 -16.62
CA ARG A 196 -15.95 5.49 -16.60
C ARG A 196 -14.88 4.97 -15.65
N LEU A 197 -15.31 4.46 -14.50
CA LEU A 197 -14.40 3.86 -13.54
C LEU A 197 -13.83 2.53 -14.05
N GLU A 198 -14.58 1.76 -14.85
CA GLU A 198 -14.06 0.56 -15.50
C GLU A 198 -12.94 0.91 -16.50
N GLU A 199 -13.03 2.04 -17.22
CA GLU A 199 -11.93 2.50 -18.09
C GLU A 199 -10.65 2.79 -17.31
N VAL A 200 -10.75 3.53 -16.20
CA VAL A 200 -9.63 3.81 -15.28
C VAL A 200 -9.04 2.49 -14.76
N TYR A 201 -9.92 1.57 -14.33
CA TYR A 201 -9.54 0.28 -13.80
C TYR A 201 -8.77 -0.56 -14.82
N LEU A 202 -9.32 -0.73 -16.02
CA LEU A 202 -8.73 -1.56 -17.08
C LEU A 202 -7.38 -1.01 -17.56
N GLN A 203 -7.25 0.31 -17.66
CA GLN A 203 -5.99 0.94 -18.05
C GLN A 203 -4.89 0.65 -17.03
N VAL A 204 -5.11 0.97 -15.76
CA VAL A 204 -4.06 0.83 -14.73
C VAL A 204 -3.76 -0.63 -14.44
N THR A 205 -4.79 -1.48 -14.30
CA THR A 205 -4.57 -2.92 -14.05
C THR A 205 -3.93 -3.63 -15.23
N GLY A 206 -4.25 -3.22 -16.47
CA GLY A 206 -3.61 -3.71 -17.68
C GLY A 206 -2.15 -3.28 -17.80
N ASP A 207 -1.86 -2.01 -17.54
CA ASP A 207 -0.49 -1.48 -17.58
C ASP A 207 0.38 -2.15 -16.52
N MET A 208 -0.11 -2.24 -15.29
CA MET A 208 0.65 -2.81 -14.18
C MET A 208 0.58 -4.34 -14.10
N ALA A 209 -0.24 -4.99 -14.94
CA ALA A 209 -0.52 -6.42 -14.91
C ALA A 209 -0.84 -6.92 -13.49
N CYS A 210 -1.58 -6.11 -12.73
CA CYS A 210 -1.91 -6.34 -11.33
C CYS A 210 -3.39 -6.03 -11.12
N ILE A 211 -4.11 -6.98 -10.54
CA ILE A 211 -5.54 -6.88 -10.26
C ILE A 211 -5.69 -6.79 -8.74
N PRO A 212 -6.31 -5.72 -8.20
CA PRO A 212 -6.68 -5.68 -6.79
C PRO A 212 -7.54 -6.87 -6.42
N ALA A 213 -7.21 -7.54 -5.31
CA ALA A 213 -8.02 -8.62 -4.78
C ALA A 213 -9.44 -8.16 -4.39
N PHE A 214 -9.59 -6.86 -4.11
CA PHE A 214 -10.82 -6.27 -3.65
C PHE A 214 -11.16 -4.96 -4.35
N ARG A 215 -12.31 -4.38 -4.03
CA ARG A 215 -12.70 -3.09 -4.59
C ARG A 215 -11.81 -2.00 -4.02
N THR A 216 -11.73 -0.87 -4.71
CA THR A 216 -10.99 0.28 -4.21
C THR A 216 -11.97 1.37 -3.80
N SER A 217 -11.79 1.96 -2.63
CA SER A 217 -12.65 3.04 -2.17
C SER A 217 -12.25 4.36 -2.80
N ILE A 218 -13.22 5.16 -3.24
CA ILE A 218 -13.06 6.52 -3.72
C ILE A 218 -13.82 7.43 -2.76
N LEU A 219 -13.10 8.33 -2.09
CA LEU A 219 -13.65 9.29 -1.14
C LEU A 219 -13.60 10.70 -1.76
N ALA A 220 -14.72 11.17 -2.30
CA ALA A 220 -14.81 12.51 -2.86
C ALA A 220 -15.27 13.51 -1.79
N LEU A 221 -14.35 14.34 -1.27
CA LEU A 221 -14.62 15.22 -0.13
C LEU A 221 -14.95 16.65 -0.55
N ASP A 222 -15.71 17.34 0.29
CA ASP A 222 -15.79 18.81 0.24
C ASP A 222 -14.36 19.41 0.29
N PRO A 223 -14.01 20.44 -0.51
CA PRO A 223 -12.65 20.99 -0.56
C PRO A 223 -12.10 21.47 0.79
N VAL A 224 -12.95 21.93 1.71
CA VAL A 224 -12.54 22.32 3.06
C VAL A 224 -12.12 21.08 3.84
N LYS A 225 -12.97 20.04 3.87
CA LYS A 225 -12.66 18.77 4.54
C LYS A 225 -11.44 18.09 3.92
N PHE A 226 -11.29 18.15 2.60
CA PHE A 226 -10.12 17.60 1.91
C PHE A 226 -8.83 18.24 2.41
N LYS A 227 -8.79 19.57 2.55
CA LYS A 227 -7.61 20.28 3.06
C LYS A 227 -7.25 19.91 4.50
N GLU A 228 -8.24 19.56 5.33
CA GLU A 228 -8.01 19.12 6.71
C GLU A 228 -7.32 17.76 6.80
N VAL A 229 -7.60 16.85 5.86
CA VAL A 229 -7.07 15.48 5.86
C VAL A 229 -5.91 15.27 4.89
N SER A 230 -5.63 16.25 4.03
CA SER A 230 -4.59 16.14 3.00
C SER A 230 -3.21 15.97 3.65
N PRO A 231 -2.41 14.96 3.24
CA PRO A 231 -1.08 14.73 3.81
C PRO A 231 -0.07 15.82 3.44
N VAL A 232 -0.32 16.56 2.35
CA VAL A 232 0.55 17.65 1.88
C VAL A 232 -0.28 18.83 1.37
N SER A 233 0.27 20.04 1.43
CA SER A 233 -0.49 21.27 1.12
C SER A 233 -0.85 21.44 -0.36
N TRP A 234 -0.23 20.67 -1.26
CA TRP A 234 -0.40 20.76 -2.72
C TRP A 234 -1.10 19.55 -3.33
N ALA A 235 -1.60 18.61 -2.51
CA ALA A 235 -2.22 17.39 -3.03
C ALA A 235 -3.48 17.73 -3.83
N GLY A 236 -3.59 17.20 -5.05
CA GLY A 236 -4.83 17.18 -5.84
C GLY A 236 -5.72 15.97 -5.52
N GLY A 237 -5.17 15.00 -4.81
CA GLY A 237 -5.73 13.74 -4.37
C GLY A 237 -4.67 12.99 -3.56
N PHE A 238 -5.04 11.90 -2.90
CA PHE A 238 -4.06 10.98 -2.33
C PHE A 238 -4.61 9.56 -2.20
N ALA A 239 -3.75 8.58 -2.49
CA ALA A 239 -4.01 7.17 -2.28
C ALA A 239 -3.51 6.69 -0.91
N THR A 240 -4.19 5.71 -0.31
CA THR A 240 -3.80 5.12 0.98
C THR A 240 -3.74 3.60 0.90
N GLY A 241 -2.53 3.07 1.06
CA GLY A 241 -2.29 1.66 1.40
C GLY A 241 -2.79 0.63 0.38
N GLY A 242 -2.98 1.00 -0.88
CA GLY A 242 -3.50 0.08 -1.90
C GLY A 242 -5.00 -0.15 -1.83
N LYS A 243 -5.74 0.67 -1.09
CA LYS A 243 -7.14 0.38 -0.72
C LYS A 243 -8.10 1.52 -1.02
N SER A 244 -7.67 2.76 -0.84
CA SER A 244 -8.53 3.92 -1.06
C SER A 244 -7.80 5.04 -1.77
N MET A 245 -8.57 5.91 -2.41
CA MET A 245 -8.14 7.21 -2.89
C MET A 245 -9.10 8.27 -2.37
N THR A 246 -8.55 9.40 -1.94
CA THR A 246 -9.32 10.56 -1.49
C THR A 246 -9.05 11.69 -2.46
N VAL A 247 -10.11 12.33 -2.93
CA VAL A 247 -10.05 13.41 -3.93
C VAL A 247 -10.98 14.55 -3.51
N PRO A 248 -10.64 15.81 -3.77
CA PRO A 248 -11.55 16.91 -3.51
C PRO A 248 -12.62 16.95 -4.62
N ALA A 249 -13.85 17.28 -4.24
CA ALA A 249 -14.98 17.32 -5.15
C ALA A 249 -14.80 18.35 -6.27
N GLU A 250 -14.01 19.41 -6.04
CA GLU A 250 -13.70 20.42 -7.07
C GLU A 250 -12.85 19.90 -8.23
N SER A 251 -12.21 18.72 -8.09
CA SER A 251 -11.49 18.05 -9.18
C SER A 251 -12.42 17.50 -10.27
N PHE A 252 -13.74 17.48 -10.02
CA PHE A 252 -14.74 16.98 -10.96
C PHE A 252 -15.42 18.12 -11.72
N PRO A 253 -15.66 17.95 -13.02
CA PRO A 253 -16.32 18.95 -13.85
C PRO A 253 -17.76 19.19 -13.44
N ARG A 254 -18.18 20.46 -13.35
CA ARG A 254 -19.58 20.82 -13.07
C ARG A 254 -20.49 20.79 -14.30
N SER A 255 -19.96 21.07 -15.49
CA SER A 255 -20.77 21.20 -16.72
C SER A 255 -20.03 21.01 -18.05
N GLU A 256 -18.70 21.13 -18.09
CA GLU A 256 -17.91 21.20 -19.34
C GLU A 256 -17.28 19.83 -19.73
N PRO A 257 -17.30 19.43 -21.02
CA PRO A 257 -16.65 18.21 -21.50
C PRO A 257 -15.13 18.18 -21.31
N GLU A 258 -14.44 19.31 -21.46
CA GLU A 258 -12.97 19.36 -21.40
C GLU A 258 -12.42 19.09 -20.00
N THR A 259 -13.14 19.52 -18.96
CA THR A 259 -12.83 19.23 -17.55
C THR A 259 -13.13 17.77 -17.14
N ARG A 260 -13.73 16.93 -18.00
CA ARG A 260 -13.84 15.49 -17.74
C ARG A 260 -12.50 14.78 -17.82
N LEU A 261 -11.61 15.27 -18.70
CA LEU A 261 -10.27 14.75 -18.83
C LEU A 261 -9.47 14.95 -17.53
N SER A 262 -9.63 16.10 -16.85
CA SER A 262 -8.90 16.33 -15.59
C SER A 262 -9.30 15.37 -14.47
N ALA A 263 -10.61 15.08 -14.32
CA ALA A 263 -11.08 14.12 -13.31
C ALA A 263 -10.58 12.71 -13.59
N ARG A 264 -10.64 12.26 -14.85
CA ARG A 264 -10.12 10.95 -15.25
C ARG A 264 -8.61 10.84 -15.03
N LYS A 265 -7.85 11.89 -15.36
CA LYS A 265 -6.39 11.96 -15.14
C LYS A 265 -6.05 11.81 -13.65
N LEU A 266 -6.75 12.54 -12.79
CA LEU A 266 -6.58 12.41 -11.35
C LEU A 266 -6.89 10.99 -10.85
N LEU A 267 -7.99 10.39 -11.30
CA LEU A 267 -8.33 9.02 -10.90
C LEU A 267 -7.30 7.99 -11.39
N LEU A 268 -6.76 8.14 -12.60
CA LEU A 268 -5.66 7.31 -13.10
C LEU A 268 -4.42 7.45 -12.21
N HIS A 269 -4.06 8.69 -11.85
CA HIS A 269 -2.93 8.99 -10.98
C HIS A 269 -3.07 8.29 -9.61
N GLU A 270 -4.17 8.55 -8.90
CA GLU A 270 -4.38 8.00 -7.56
C GLU A 270 -4.58 6.48 -7.57
N PHE A 271 -5.25 5.94 -8.58
CA PHE A 271 -5.40 4.49 -8.69
C PHE A 271 -4.07 3.79 -8.99
N THR A 272 -3.19 4.43 -9.77
CA THR A 272 -1.85 3.91 -10.05
C THR A 272 -1.04 3.74 -8.75
N HIS A 273 -1.09 4.70 -7.83
CA HIS A 273 -0.46 4.56 -6.51
C HIS A 273 -0.98 3.34 -5.74
N ASN A 274 -2.30 3.09 -5.76
CA ASN A 274 -2.86 1.92 -5.10
C ASN A 274 -2.33 0.61 -5.69
N ILE A 275 -2.27 0.50 -7.02
CA ILE A 275 -1.74 -0.69 -7.69
C ILE A 275 -0.24 -0.88 -7.42
N ILE A 276 0.55 0.20 -7.47
CA ILE A 276 1.98 0.16 -7.15
C ILE A 276 2.19 -0.27 -5.70
N PHE A 277 1.37 0.20 -4.76
CA PHE A 277 1.44 -0.22 -3.36
C PHE A 277 1.17 -1.72 -3.20
N ILE A 278 0.14 -2.26 -3.87
CA ILE A 278 -0.19 -3.69 -3.87
C ILE A 278 0.99 -4.51 -4.44
N MET A 279 1.56 -4.06 -5.56
CA MET A 279 2.67 -4.75 -6.23
C MET A 279 3.96 -4.70 -5.43
N GLY A 280 4.31 -3.53 -4.90
CA GLY A 280 5.60 -3.25 -4.26
C GLY A 280 5.60 -3.47 -2.75
N SER A 281 4.44 -3.70 -2.14
CA SER A 281 4.27 -3.77 -0.68
C SER A 281 4.93 -2.57 0.04
N GLY A 282 4.74 -1.38 -0.53
CA GLY A 282 5.32 -0.13 0.00
C GLY A 282 6.82 0.08 -0.22
N ARG A 283 7.50 -0.79 -0.99
CA ARG A 283 8.97 -0.69 -1.27
C ARG A 283 9.32 0.07 -2.54
N CYS A 284 8.35 0.64 -3.25
CA CYS A 284 8.62 1.44 -4.45
C CYS A 284 9.19 2.82 -4.05
N PRO A 285 10.31 3.28 -4.63
CA PRO A 285 10.84 4.63 -4.38
C PRO A 285 9.85 5.70 -4.88
N THR A 286 9.96 6.91 -4.33
CA THR A 286 8.98 7.97 -4.57
C THR A 286 9.01 8.42 -6.02
N TRP A 287 10.20 8.63 -6.59
CA TRP A 287 10.33 9.05 -8.00
C TRP A 287 9.65 8.09 -8.97
N LEU A 288 9.72 6.77 -8.73
CA LEU A 288 9.11 5.77 -9.61
C LEU A 288 7.60 5.71 -9.39
N ASN A 289 7.16 5.81 -8.13
CA ASN A 289 5.76 5.80 -7.78
C ASN A 289 5.01 7.00 -8.38
N GLU A 290 5.51 8.22 -8.13
CA GLU A 290 4.98 9.46 -8.72
C GLU A 290 5.15 9.47 -10.24
N GLY A 291 6.30 9.01 -10.74
CA GLY A 291 6.59 9.00 -12.17
C GLY A 291 5.62 8.13 -12.97
N LEU A 292 5.31 6.93 -12.48
CA LEU A 292 4.33 6.04 -13.12
C LEU A 292 2.90 6.58 -13.01
N ALA A 293 2.54 7.25 -11.91
CA ALA A 293 1.24 7.92 -11.77
C ALA A 293 1.09 9.08 -12.77
N VAL A 294 2.11 9.94 -12.90
CA VAL A 294 2.19 11.01 -13.91
C VAL A 294 2.24 10.45 -15.33
N PHE A 295 2.84 9.28 -15.53
CA PHE A 295 2.82 8.63 -16.83
C PHE A 295 1.42 8.13 -17.19
N ALA A 296 0.72 7.49 -16.24
CA ALA A 296 -0.63 6.98 -16.42
C ALA A 296 -1.63 8.10 -16.73
N GLU A 297 -1.52 9.25 -16.06
CA GLU A 297 -2.39 10.41 -16.29
C GLU A 297 -2.22 11.01 -17.72
N LYS A 298 -1.02 10.94 -18.30
CA LYS A 298 -0.68 11.58 -19.60
C LYS A 298 -0.74 10.64 -20.80
N LYS A 299 -0.92 9.33 -20.56
CA LYS A 299 -0.84 8.29 -21.59
C LYS A 299 -1.81 8.50 -22.77
N ASP A 300 -3.00 9.02 -22.47
CA ASP A 300 -4.08 9.19 -23.46
C ASP A 300 -4.00 10.51 -24.25
N ASP A 301 -3.08 11.42 -23.92
CA ASP A 301 -2.86 12.68 -24.63
C ASP A 301 -2.13 12.51 -25.97
N GLY A 302 -2.07 11.28 -26.49
CA GLY A 302 -1.24 10.91 -27.63
C GLY A 302 0.24 10.97 -27.26
N PHE A 303 0.90 9.81 -27.21
CA PHE A 303 2.37 9.70 -27.00
C PHE A 303 3.21 10.62 -27.92
N THR A 304 2.65 11.09 -29.02
CA THR A 304 3.24 11.95 -30.04
C THR A 304 2.94 13.45 -29.89
N GLU A 305 1.85 13.85 -29.22
CA GLU A 305 1.48 15.28 -29.07
C GLU A 305 1.97 15.87 -27.75
N PHE A 306 2.22 15.03 -26.74
CA PHE A 306 2.91 15.46 -25.54
C PHE A 306 4.42 15.60 -25.84
N LYS A 307 4.83 16.79 -26.28
CA LYS A 307 6.21 17.29 -26.16
C LYS A 307 6.39 17.90 -24.76
N PRO A 308 6.77 17.13 -23.73
CA PRO A 308 7.08 17.71 -22.45
C PRO A 308 8.20 18.72 -22.62
N TYR A 309 8.13 19.82 -21.89
CA TYR A 309 9.29 20.69 -21.72
C TYR A 309 10.45 19.85 -21.22
N ALA A 310 11.51 19.71 -22.01
CA ALA A 310 12.72 19.06 -21.54
C ALA A 310 13.47 20.05 -20.63
N PRO A 311 13.69 19.71 -19.34
CA PRO A 311 14.47 20.57 -18.46
C PRO A 311 15.90 20.73 -19.00
N ALA A 312 16.54 21.86 -18.70
CA ALA A 312 17.95 22.05 -19.04
C ALA A 312 18.80 20.94 -18.39
N PRO A 313 19.92 20.52 -19.00
CA PRO A 313 20.74 19.44 -18.43
C PRO A 313 21.21 19.70 -16.98
N SER A 314 21.42 20.97 -16.61
CA SER A 314 21.76 21.39 -15.24
C SER A 314 20.63 21.23 -14.24
N ASP A 315 19.39 21.10 -14.72
CA ASP A 315 18.17 20.97 -13.91
C ASP A 315 17.71 19.52 -13.75
N ILE A 316 18.39 18.56 -14.39
CA ILE A 316 18.09 17.13 -14.29
C ILE A 316 18.71 16.55 -13.03
N MET A 317 17.86 16.25 -12.05
CA MET A 317 18.20 15.50 -10.84
C MET A 317 18.40 14.01 -11.17
N THR A 318 19.34 13.38 -10.50
CA THR A 318 19.43 11.91 -10.36
C THR A 318 18.21 11.37 -9.62
N THR A 319 18.01 10.06 -9.64
CA THR A 319 16.87 9.43 -8.95
C THR A 319 16.96 9.58 -7.43
N ASP A 320 18.16 9.60 -6.84
CA ASP A 320 18.36 9.88 -5.40
C ASP A 320 18.08 11.34 -5.04
N GLU A 321 18.60 12.28 -5.85
CA GLU A 321 18.34 13.71 -5.66
C GLU A 321 16.84 14.00 -5.77
N LEU A 322 16.14 13.30 -6.68
CA LEU A 322 14.69 13.46 -6.86
C LEU A 322 13.89 12.87 -5.69
N ASP A 323 14.27 11.70 -5.16
CA ASP A 323 13.65 11.15 -3.93
C ASP A 323 13.89 12.08 -2.72
N GLN A 324 15.11 12.62 -2.60
CA GLN A 324 15.46 13.59 -1.56
C GLN A 324 14.66 14.89 -1.71
N GLU A 325 14.50 15.39 -2.95
CA GLU A 325 13.69 16.56 -3.26
C GLU A 325 12.23 16.36 -2.82
N PHE A 326 11.61 15.21 -3.13
CA PHE A 326 10.27 14.89 -2.65
C PHE A 326 10.18 14.85 -1.12
N ALA A 327 11.20 14.30 -0.44
CA ALA A 327 11.25 14.27 1.02
C ALA A 327 11.35 15.69 1.61
N GLU A 328 12.15 16.57 1.02
CA GLU A 328 12.32 17.95 1.45
C GLU A 328 11.07 18.79 1.24
N ILE A 329 10.46 18.73 0.05
CA ILE A 329 9.26 19.50 -0.28
C ILE A 329 8.13 19.18 0.73
N LYS A 330 8.01 17.92 1.18
CA LYS A 330 7.04 17.48 2.22
C LYS A 330 7.21 18.17 3.56
N THR A 331 8.40 18.66 3.88
CA THR A 331 8.66 19.39 5.12
C THR A 331 8.34 20.89 5.03
N LEU A 332 8.11 21.42 3.83
CA LEU A 332 7.85 22.83 3.59
C LEU A 332 6.35 23.12 3.59
N CYS A 333 5.90 24.07 4.41
CA CYS A 333 4.50 24.48 4.49
C CYS A 333 4.36 26.01 4.41
N PRO A 334 3.84 26.58 3.31
CA PRO A 334 3.46 25.90 2.07
C PRO A 334 4.68 25.47 1.24
N ALA A 335 4.54 24.40 0.49
CA ALA A 335 5.58 23.99 -0.45
C ALA A 335 5.71 24.97 -1.63
N PRO A 336 6.92 25.24 -2.11
CA PRO A 336 7.12 26.02 -3.33
C PRO A 336 6.60 25.24 -4.56
N MET A 337 5.51 25.72 -5.17
CA MET A 337 4.85 25.01 -6.29
C MET A 337 5.77 24.79 -7.49
N GLU A 338 6.73 25.67 -7.74
CA GLU A 338 7.73 25.47 -8.80
C GLU A 338 8.58 24.20 -8.57
N ARG A 339 9.01 23.97 -7.32
CA ARG A 339 9.76 22.75 -6.95
C ARG A 339 8.88 21.51 -7.10
N VAL A 340 7.63 21.59 -6.64
CA VAL A 340 6.63 20.51 -6.78
C VAL A 340 6.48 20.14 -8.27
N TYR A 341 6.14 21.10 -9.12
CA TYR A 341 5.94 20.84 -10.54
C TYR A 341 7.20 20.30 -11.22
N LYS A 342 8.38 20.82 -10.88
CA LYS A 342 9.66 20.32 -11.40
C LYS A 342 9.89 18.85 -11.02
N ALA A 343 9.68 18.49 -9.76
CA ALA A 343 9.88 17.12 -9.27
C ALA A 343 8.92 16.12 -9.92
N TYR A 344 7.62 16.42 -9.94
CA TYR A 344 6.60 15.57 -10.58
C TYR A 344 6.83 15.43 -12.09
N HIS A 345 7.22 16.53 -12.76
CA HIS A 345 7.53 16.50 -14.18
C HIS A 345 8.75 15.62 -14.49
N LEU A 346 9.82 15.75 -13.71
CA LEU A 346 11.02 14.95 -13.89
C LEU A 346 10.77 13.46 -13.60
N ALA A 347 10.01 13.14 -12.55
CA ALA A 347 9.57 11.77 -12.24
C ALA A 347 8.80 11.16 -13.43
N GLY A 348 7.84 11.91 -14.00
CA GLY A 348 7.09 11.49 -15.18
C GLY A 348 7.98 11.28 -16.42
N LEU A 349 9.02 12.10 -16.62
CA LEU A 349 9.98 11.92 -17.69
C LEU A 349 10.81 10.63 -17.51
N TYR A 350 11.27 10.33 -16.29
CA TYR A 350 11.97 9.07 -16.01
C TYR A 350 11.09 7.85 -16.29
N ALA A 351 9.83 7.88 -15.85
CA ALA A 351 8.88 6.81 -16.13
C ALA A 351 8.62 6.66 -17.63
N ARG A 352 8.46 7.78 -18.36
CA ARG A 352 8.32 7.76 -19.82
C ARG A 352 9.54 7.15 -20.50
N PHE A 353 10.74 7.58 -20.13
CA PHE A 353 12.00 7.04 -20.67
C PHE A 353 12.08 5.52 -20.46
N LEU A 354 11.80 5.06 -19.24
CA LEU A 354 11.81 3.65 -18.88
C LEU A 354 10.81 2.84 -19.73
N VAL A 355 9.58 3.34 -19.87
CA VAL A 355 8.54 2.65 -20.64
C VAL A 355 8.80 2.69 -22.14
N GLN A 356 9.30 3.80 -22.69
CA GLN A 356 9.57 3.91 -24.12
C GLN A 356 10.74 3.00 -24.56
N ASN A 357 11.76 2.85 -23.73
CA ASN A 357 12.95 2.05 -24.07
C ASN A 357 12.84 0.58 -23.66
N SER A 358 11.96 0.23 -22.72
CA SER A 358 11.89 -1.14 -22.17
C SER A 358 10.47 -1.68 -21.99
N THR A 359 9.46 -0.97 -22.53
CA THR A 359 8.03 -1.26 -22.38
C THR A 359 7.55 -1.21 -20.93
N MET A 360 6.25 -1.42 -20.72
CA MET A 360 5.69 -1.51 -19.37
C MET A 360 6.17 -2.74 -18.58
N ALA A 361 6.88 -3.69 -19.20
CA ALA A 361 7.47 -4.83 -18.50
C ALA A 361 8.56 -4.42 -17.49
N ALA A 362 9.39 -3.43 -17.84
CA ALA A 362 10.51 -3.02 -17.00
C ALA A 362 10.07 -2.40 -15.66
N PRO A 363 9.15 -1.41 -15.60
CA PRO A 363 8.66 -0.90 -14.32
C PRO A 363 8.06 -1.99 -13.42
N ARG A 364 7.29 -2.92 -14.01
CA ARG A 364 6.71 -4.06 -13.25
C ARG A 364 7.79 -4.94 -12.64
N GLN A 365 8.83 -5.25 -13.41
CA GLN A 365 9.94 -6.08 -12.95
C GLN A 365 10.75 -5.37 -11.86
N ILE A 366 11.02 -4.06 -12.01
CA ILE A 366 11.69 -3.24 -10.99
C ILE A 366 10.92 -3.30 -9.67
N ILE A 367 9.61 -3.03 -9.70
CA ILE A 367 8.76 -3.05 -8.49
C ILE A 367 8.78 -4.44 -7.82
N ASN A 368 8.74 -5.52 -8.59
CA ASN A 368 8.83 -6.89 -8.05
C ASN A 368 10.21 -7.20 -7.44
N CYS A 369 11.30 -6.71 -8.03
CA CYS A 369 12.65 -6.87 -7.48
C CYS A 369 12.78 -6.12 -6.14
N LEU A 370 12.30 -4.88 -6.09
CA LEU A 370 12.28 -4.07 -4.86
C LEU A 370 11.40 -4.72 -3.78
N LYS A 371 10.24 -5.26 -4.16
CA LYS A 371 9.42 -6.06 -3.25
C LYS A 371 10.19 -7.27 -2.69
N SER A 372 11.08 -7.88 -3.47
CA SER A 372 11.88 -9.02 -3.03
C SER A 372 13.08 -8.65 -2.17
N GLY A 373 13.28 -7.36 -1.87
CA GLY A 373 14.36 -6.85 -1.03
C GLY A 373 15.64 -6.47 -1.78
N MET A 374 15.63 -6.51 -3.12
CA MET A 374 16.74 -6.00 -3.93
C MET A 374 16.83 -4.48 -3.84
N ASN A 375 18.04 -3.95 -4.00
CA ASN A 375 18.25 -2.51 -4.14
C ASN A 375 17.97 -2.03 -5.57
N MET A 376 17.99 -0.71 -5.79
CA MET A 376 17.65 -0.12 -7.09
C MET A 376 18.64 -0.52 -8.21
N ASP A 377 19.94 -0.63 -7.92
CA ASP A 377 20.94 -1.06 -8.91
C ASP A 377 20.68 -2.49 -9.37
N GLU A 378 20.41 -3.41 -8.43
CA GLU A 378 20.06 -4.80 -8.72
C GLU A 378 18.75 -4.90 -9.51
N ALA A 379 17.74 -4.11 -9.15
CA ALA A 379 16.46 -4.07 -9.82
C ALA A 379 16.58 -3.55 -11.26
N LEU A 380 17.32 -2.47 -11.50
CA LEU A 380 17.60 -1.94 -12.85
C LEU A 380 18.42 -2.94 -13.67
N LYS A 381 19.44 -3.56 -13.07
CA LYS A 381 20.26 -4.55 -13.77
C LYS A 381 19.43 -5.75 -14.21
N THR A 382 18.47 -6.16 -13.38
CA THR A 382 17.57 -7.26 -13.67
C THR A 382 16.52 -6.91 -14.74
N ALA A 383 15.99 -5.69 -14.72
CA ALA A 383 14.88 -5.29 -15.60
C ALA A 383 15.31 -4.73 -16.96
N VAL A 384 16.44 -4.02 -17.02
CA VAL A 384 16.89 -3.30 -18.22
C VAL A 384 18.38 -3.47 -18.52
N ASP A 385 19.09 -4.35 -17.80
CA ASP A 385 20.53 -4.62 -17.93
C ASP A 385 21.46 -3.42 -17.64
N LEU A 386 20.95 -2.35 -17.02
CA LEU A 386 21.71 -1.15 -16.66
C LEU A 386 21.93 -1.08 -15.15
N ASN A 387 23.07 -0.54 -14.72
CA ASN A 387 23.19 0.00 -13.37
C ASN A 387 22.59 1.41 -13.31
N LYS A 388 22.42 1.95 -12.11
CA LYS A 388 21.79 3.24 -11.89
C LYS A 388 22.52 4.40 -12.57
N ASN A 389 23.84 4.44 -12.48
CA ASN A 389 24.64 5.51 -13.12
C ASN A 389 24.48 5.51 -14.64
N GLN A 390 24.46 4.32 -15.26
CA GLN A 390 24.25 4.20 -16.70
C GLN A 390 22.82 4.59 -17.09
N PHE A 391 21.82 4.13 -16.35
CA PHE A 391 20.42 4.50 -16.55
C PHE A 391 20.19 6.02 -16.50
N GLU A 392 20.76 6.69 -15.50
CA GLU A 392 20.64 8.15 -15.36
C GLU A 392 21.42 8.92 -16.43
N LYS A 393 22.56 8.38 -16.88
CA LYS A 393 23.30 8.94 -18.01
C LYS A 393 22.48 8.84 -19.31
N ASP A 394 21.94 7.67 -19.60
CA ASP A 394 21.13 7.43 -20.81
C ASP A 394 19.86 8.28 -20.79
N PHE A 395 19.25 8.45 -19.61
CA PHE A 395 18.13 9.37 -19.42
C PHE A 395 18.50 10.81 -19.76
N LYS A 396 19.65 11.31 -19.28
CA LYS A 396 20.11 12.68 -19.57
C LYS A 396 20.36 12.90 -21.07
N GLU A 397 20.94 11.92 -21.75
CA GLU A 397 21.14 11.95 -23.21
C GLU A 397 19.79 11.98 -23.94
N TRP A 398 18.86 11.09 -23.58
CA TRP A 398 17.50 11.06 -24.13
C TRP A 398 16.72 12.36 -23.90
N ALA A 399 16.80 12.94 -22.70
CA ALA A 399 16.11 14.19 -22.37
C ALA A 399 16.67 15.37 -23.19
N ALA A 400 17.98 15.38 -23.45
CA ALA A 400 18.61 16.39 -24.32
C ALA A 400 18.16 16.25 -25.78
N GLU A 401 18.01 15.03 -26.29
CA GLU A 401 17.44 14.79 -27.63
C GLU A 401 15.98 15.23 -27.72
N LEU A 402 15.20 14.99 -26.67
CA LEU A 402 13.80 15.43 -26.58
C LEU A 402 13.68 16.96 -26.59
N ALA A 403 14.65 17.68 -26.01
CA ALA A 403 14.70 19.14 -26.01
C ALA A 403 14.96 19.73 -27.41
N ASN A 404 15.70 19.00 -28.25
CA ASN A 404 16.15 19.46 -29.56
C ASN A 404 15.17 19.15 -30.70
N ASN A 405 14.14 18.35 -30.46
CA ASN A 405 13.17 17.87 -31.46
C ASN A 405 11.80 18.52 -31.32
#